data_AF-A0A7S2JZC8-F1
#
_entry.id   AF-A0A7S2JZC8-F1
#
_cell.length_a   1.000
_cell.length_b   1.000
_cell.length_c   1.000
_cell.angle_alpha   90.00
_cell.angle_beta   90.00
_cell.angle_gamma   90.00
#
_symmetry.space_group_name_H-M   'P 1'
#
loop_
_entity.id
_entity.type
_entity.pdbx_description
1 polymer ?
#
loop_
_entity_poly.entity_id
_entity_poly.type
_entity_poly.pdbx_seq_one_letter_code
_entity_poly.pdbx_strand_id
1 'polypeptide(L)'
;GLGRVSTPFVCVVQHDNAFVRGVDLRPVARALSDERVRYVGLMSTATADYQALCVSRHGVRVPGPVEIAGCPLQPLIYWYDKTHLARADYYRALFEATYEKAYWYLPDTEPPEEVVTLGRRGGLIIRPGDFIEETLGKKELFDIRTFGFHEMHPTYGTYLYVDAMEPAFRHFDGQKFRTDQQRA
;
A
#
# COMPACT_ATOMS: atom_id res chain seq x y z
N GLY A 1 12.39 13.87 2.22
CA GLY A 1 12.57 12.58 1.53
C GLY A 1 11.89 12.61 0.18
N LEU A 2 10.57 12.60 0.16
CA LEU A 2 9.75 12.46 -1.05
C LEU A 2 9.94 13.59 -2.10
N GLY A 3 10.13 14.85 -1.68
CA GLY A 3 10.41 15.97 -2.58
C GLY A 3 11.74 15.91 -3.35
N ARG A 4 12.60 14.92 -3.05
CA ARG A 4 13.84 14.66 -3.82
C ARG A 4 13.71 13.49 -4.80
N VAL A 5 12.61 12.75 -4.75
CA VAL A 5 12.35 11.66 -5.71
C VAL A 5 12.09 12.31 -7.06
N SER A 6 12.78 11.88 -8.12
CA SER A 6 12.56 12.36 -9.49
C SER A 6 12.09 11.25 -10.44
N THR A 7 12.09 10.00 -9.97
CA THR A 7 11.63 8.84 -10.72
C THR A 7 10.10 8.72 -10.66
N PRO A 8 9.46 8.08 -11.67
CA PRO A 8 8.01 7.87 -11.67
C PRO A 8 7.49 7.04 -10.51
N PHE A 9 8.34 6.17 -9.94
CA PHE A 9 8.01 5.27 -8.84
C PHE A 9 8.93 5.51 -7.65
N VAL A 10 8.42 5.21 -6.46
CA VAL A 10 9.16 5.21 -5.20
C VAL A 10 9.12 3.81 -4.60
N CYS A 11 10.23 3.40 -4.00
CA CYS A 11 10.30 2.21 -3.14
C CYS A 11 10.50 2.69 -1.70
N VAL A 12 9.55 2.38 -0.84
CA VAL A 12 9.58 2.74 0.58
C VAL A 12 10.00 1.52 1.36
N VAL A 13 11.13 1.63 2.05
CA VAL A 13 11.70 0.56 2.87
C VAL A 13 11.66 1.02 4.32
N GLN A 14 10.99 0.25 5.18
CA GLN A 14 10.98 0.55 6.61
C GLN A 14 12.34 0.21 7.23
N HIS A 15 12.80 1.08 8.13
CA HIS A 15 14.13 0.95 8.76
C HIS A 15 14.23 -0.26 9.69
N ASP A 16 13.11 -0.84 10.09
CA ASP A 16 13.00 -1.94 11.08
C ASP A 16 12.72 -3.31 10.44
N ASN A 17 12.67 -3.38 9.10
CA ASN A 17 12.48 -4.61 8.35
C ASN A 17 13.77 -5.03 7.62
N ALA A 18 14.13 -6.31 7.75
CA ALA A 18 15.18 -6.93 6.94
C ALA A 18 14.56 -7.82 5.86
N PHE A 19 15.06 -7.69 4.64
CA PHE A 19 14.79 -8.68 3.58
C PHE A 19 15.40 -10.02 3.97
N VAL A 20 14.61 -11.10 3.86
CA VAL A 20 15.04 -12.47 4.17
C VAL A 20 15.29 -13.31 2.92
N ARG A 21 15.00 -12.76 1.75
CA ARG A 21 15.25 -13.35 0.43
C ARG A 21 15.34 -12.27 -0.63
N GLY A 22 15.83 -12.65 -1.81
CA GLY A 22 15.76 -11.80 -2.99
C GLY A 22 14.32 -11.65 -3.49
N VAL A 23 14.00 -10.45 -3.98
CA VAL A 23 12.71 -10.12 -4.60
C VAL A 23 13.02 -9.43 -5.93
N ASP A 24 12.47 -9.95 -7.04
CA ASP A 24 12.58 -9.28 -8.33
C ASP A 24 11.51 -8.19 -8.44
N LEU A 25 11.94 -6.92 -8.38
CA LEU A 25 11.03 -5.77 -8.45
C LEU A 25 10.74 -5.31 -9.89
N ARG A 26 11.39 -5.88 -10.91
CA ARG A 26 11.19 -5.49 -12.31
C ARG A 26 9.74 -5.70 -12.78
N PRO A 27 9.05 -6.82 -12.47
CA PRO A 27 7.64 -7.00 -12.78
C PRO A 27 6.75 -5.95 -12.09
N VAL A 28 7.05 -5.61 -10.84
CA VAL A 28 6.29 -4.62 -10.07
C VAL A 28 6.41 -3.23 -10.69
N ALA A 29 7.62 -2.82 -11.07
CA ALA A 29 7.84 -1.54 -11.75
C ALA A 29 7.10 -1.46 -13.10
N ARG A 30 7.03 -2.57 -13.86
CA ARG A 30 6.21 -2.65 -15.08
C ARG A 30 4.73 -2.50 -14.77
N ALA A 31 4.23 -3.19 -13.74
CA ALA A 31 2.83 -3.11 -13.34
C ALA A 31 2.42 -1.71 -12.86
N LEU A 32 3.30 -0.98 -12.16
CA LEU A 32 3.06 0.41 -11.74
C LEU A 32 2.95 1.41 -12.91
N SER A 33 3.36 1.00 -14.11
CA SER A 33 3.14 1.80 -15.33
C SER A 33 1.68 1.72 -15.81
N ASP A 34 0.91 0.74 -15.33
CA ASP A 34 -0.53 0.64 -15.53
C ASP A 34 -1.26 1.56 -14.54
N GLU A 35 -2.17 2.40 -15.05
CA GLU A 35 -2.90 3.39 -14.24
C GLU A 35 -3.77 2.78 -13.13
N ARG A 36 -4.14 1.50 -13.27
CA ARG A 36 -4.90 0.78 -12.25
C ARG A 36 -4.08 0.50 -10.99
N VAL A 37 -2.75 0.53 -11.09
CA VAL A 37 -1.83 0.16 -10.00
C VAL A 37 -1.15 1.39 -9.45
N ARG A 38 -1.53 1.78 -8.23
CA ARG A 38 -0.97 2.96 -7.53
C ARG A 38 0.01 2.57 -6.44
N TYR A 39 -0.21 1.40 -5.84
CA TYR A 39 0.57 0.88 -4.72
C TYR A 39 0.72 -0.64 -4.83
N VAL A 40 1.92 -1.15 -4.57
CA VAL A 40 2.23 -2.58 -4.49
C VAL A 40 3.05 -2.87 -3.25
N GLY A 41 2.43 -3.49 -2.25
CA GLY A 41 3.09 -4.02 -1.07
C GLY A 41 3.88 -5.30 -1.37
N LEU A 42 4.93 -5.56 -0.61
CA LEU A 42 5.64 -6.83 -0.63
C LEU A 42 5.09 -7.79 0.45
N MET A 43 5.16 -9.09 0.19
CA MET A 43 4.65 -10.10 1.13
C MET A 43 5.36 -10.03 2.49
N SER A 44 4.54 -10.00 3.54
CA SER A 44 4.96 -10.09 4.93
C SER A 44 4.24 -11.26 5.62
N THR A 45 4.61 -11.56 6.87
CA THR A 45 3.89 -12.53 7.69
C THR A 45 2.40 -12.15 7.86
N ALA A 46 2.07 -10.86 7.85
CA ALA A 46 0.69 -10.39 8.01
C ALA A 46 -0.19 -10.69 6.78
N THR A 47 0.42 -10.97 5.62
CA THR A 47 -0.27 -11.17 4.35
C THR A 47 -0.06 -12.58 3.79
N ALA A 48 0.47 -13.53 4.56
CA ALA A 48 0.76 -14.88 4.07
C ALA A 48 -0.52 -15.64 3.64
N ASP A 49 -1.58 -15.57 4.45
CA ASP A 49 -2.89 -16.19 4.16
C ASP A 49 -3.94 -15.13 3.83
N TYR A 50 -3.57 -14.15 3.00
CA TYR A 50 -4.29 -12.89 2.86
C TYR A 50 -5.80 -13.06 2.62
N GLN A 51 -6.20 -13.89 1.66
CA GLN A 51 -7.61 -14.07 1.30
C GLN A 51 -8.43 -14.68 2.46
N ALA A 52 -7.88 -15.69 3.15
CA ALA A 52 -8.52 -16.30 4.31
C ALA A 52 -8.64 -15.31 5.47
N LEU A 53 -7.62 -14.45 5.67
CA LEU A 53 -7.64 -13.38 6.66
C LEU A 53 -8.69 -12.31 6.33
N CYS A 54 -8.87 -11.94 5.07
CA CYS A 54 -9.91 -11.00 4.64
C CYS A 54 -11.31 -11.49 5.00
N VAL A 55 -11.59 -12.77 4.77
CA VAL A 55 -12.88 -13.37 5.12
C VAL A 55 -13.06 -13.47 6.62
N SER A 56 -12.09 -14.07 7.33
CA SER A 56 -12.22 -14.35 8.76
C SER A 56 -12.23 -13.09 9.64
N ARG A 57 -11.44 -12.06 9.29
CA ARG A 57 -11.32 -10.83 10.12
C ARG A 57 -12.26 -9.72 9.70
N HIS A 58 -12.60 -9.65 8.42
CA HIS A 58 -13.31 -8.50 7.86
C HIS A 58 -14.63 -8.87 7.17
N GLY A 59 -14.92 -10.16 6.98
CA GLY A 59 -16.10 -10.61 6.27
C GLY A 59 -16.08 -10.26 4.78
N VAL A 60 -14.92 -9.92 4.22
CA VAL A 60 -14.78 -9.49 2.82
C VAL A 60 -14.19 -10.63 2.00
N ARG A 61 -14.89 -11.00 0.92
CA ARG A 61 -14.35 -11.91 -0.10
C ARG A 61 -13.61 -11.07 -1.15
N VAL A 62 -12.32 -11.32 -1.28
CA VAL A 62 -11.47 -10.69 -2.29
C VAL A 62 -11.27 -11.65 -3.47
N PRO A 63 -11.16 -11.16 -4.70
CA PRO A 63 -10.78 -11.99 -5.84
C PRO A 63 -9.37 -12.58 -5.65
N GLY A 64 -9.06 -13.61 -6.43
CA GLY A 64 -7.71 -14.16 -6.55
C GLY A 64 -6.70 -13.17 -7.13
N PRO A 65 -5.41 -13.54 -7.13
CA PRO A 65 -4.38 -12.77 -7.82
C PRO A 65 -4.75 -12.55 -9.29
N VAL A 66 -4.52 -11.33 -9.77
CA VAL A 66 -4.68 -10.93 -11.17
C VAL A 66 -3.32 -10.67 -11.79
N GLU A 67 -3.18 -10.91 -13.08
CA GLU A 67 -1.96 -10.57 -13.79
C GLU A 67 -2.08 -9.19 -14.43
N ILE A 68 -1.16 -8.27 -14.09
CA ILE A 68 -1.07 -6.94 -14.68
C ILE A 68 0.35 -6.77 -15.23
N ALA A 69 0.49 -6.55 -16.54
CA ALA A 69 1.78 -6.43 -17.22
C ALA A 69 2.77 -7.58 -16.92
N GLY A 70 2.25 -8.82 -16.80
CA GLY A 70 3.03 -10.01 -16.45
C GLY A 70 3.45 -10.07 -14.97
N CYS A 71 2.83 -9.26 -14.10
CA CYS A 71 3.06 -9.26 -12.66
C CYS A 71 1.84 -9.84 -11.93
N PRO A 72 1.99 -10.94 -11.17
CA PRO A 72 0.92 -11.48 -10.33
C PRO A 72 0.68 -10.59 -9.11
N LEU A 73 -0.52 -10.01 -9.02
CA LEU A 73 -0.90 -9.03 -8.01
C LEU A 73 -2.19 -9.46 -7.31
N GLN A 74 -2.15 -9.60 -5.99
CA GLN A 74 -3.34 -9.82 -5.16
C GLN A 74 -3.95 -8.46 -4.79
N PRO A 75 -5.20 -8.15 -5.18
CA PRO A 75 -5.85 -6.92 -4.74
C PRO A 75 -5.99 -6.86 -3.23
N LEU A 76 -5.70 -5.68 -2.66
CA LEU A 76 -5.82 -5.42 -1.24
C LEU A 76 -7.17 -4.81 -0.87
N ILE A 77 -7.53 -4.87 0.41
CA ILE A 77 -8.68 -4.18 1.03
C ILE A 77 -8.22 -3.24 2.14
N TYR A 78 -6.92 -3.10 2.31
CA TYR A 78 -6.29 -2.39 3.39
C TYR A 78 -4.88 -2.02 2.98
N TRP A 79 -4.56 -0.73 3.02
CA TRP A 79 -3.21 -0.23 2.92
C TRP A 79 -2.35 -0.72 4.08
N TYR A 80 -1.25 -1.42 3.77
CA TYR A 80 -0.24 -1.81 4.76
C TYR A 80 0.95 -0.86 4.67
N ASP A 81 1.30 -0.19 5.76
CA ASP A 81 2.53 0.61 5.80
C ASP A 81 3.72 -0.32 6.10
N LYS A 82 4.06 -1.13 5.10
CA LYS A 82 5.20 -2.06 5.07
C LYS A 82 6.10 -1.78 3.88
N THR A 83 7.19 -2.52 3.67
CA THR A 83 8.03 -2.29 2.49
C THR A 83 7.22 -2.45 1.20
N HIS A 84 7.19 -1.41 0.36
CA HIS A 84 6.30 -1.32 -0.80
C HIS A 84 6.86 -0.44 -1.92
N LEU A 85 6.27 -0.57 -3.10
CA LEU A 85 6.50 0.33 -4.22
C LEU A 85 5.20 1.08 -4.53
N ALA A 86 5.31 2.34 -4.94
CA ALA A 86 4.15 3.15 -5.29
C ALA A 86 4.49 4.10 -6.43
N ARG A 87 3.45 4.61 -7.11
CA ARG A 87 3.62 5.74 -8.02
C ARG A 87 3.97 6.98 -7.23
N ALA A 88 5.01 7.70 -7.65
CA ALA A 88 5.52 8.84 -6.91
C ALA A 88 4.51 10.00 -6.89
N ASP A 89 3.72 10.17 -7.96
CA ASP A 89 2.64 11.17 -8.04
C ASP A 89 1.53 10.91 -7.02
N TYR A 90 1.02 9.68 -6.97
CA TYR A 90 0.00 9.25 -6.02
C TYR A 90 0.51 9.32 -4.58
N TYR A 91 1.74 8.87 -4.33
CA TYR A 91 2.36 8.94 -3.02
C TYR A 91 2.54 10.41 -2.58
N ARG A 92 3.02 11.29 -3.45
CA ARG A 92 3.08 12.73 -3.16
C ARG A 92 1.72 13.29 -2.88
N ALA A 93 0.72 13.03 -3.72
CA ALA A 93 -0.62 13.53 -3.50
C ALA A 93 -1.21 13.06 -2.15
N LEU A 94 -0.97 11.81 -1.75
CA LEU A 94 -1.37 11.30 -0.45
C LEU A 94 -0.71 12.02 0.72
N PHE A 95 0.59 12.30 0.67
CA PHE A 95 1.35 12.88 1.79
C PHE A 95 1.41 14.43 1.76
N GLU A 96 1.44 15.04 0.59
CA GLU A 96 1.46 16.50 0.42
C GLU A 96 0.07 17.10 0.63
N ALA A 97 -1.01 16.41 0.23
CA ALA A 97 -2.37 16.87 0.55
C ALA A 97 -2.71 16.77 2.05
N THR A 98 -1.83 16.18 2.86
CA THR A 98 -2.13 15.80 4.25
C THR A 98 -1.25 16.50 5.30
N TYR A 99 -0.04 16.95 4.95
CA TYR A 99 0.85 17.54 5.94
C TYR A 99 0.67 19.05 6.20
N GLU A 100 -0.04 19.81 5.37
CA GLU A 100 -0.38 21.21 5.70
C GLU A 100 -1.81 21.56 5.30
N LYS A 101 -2.49 22.35 6.14
CA LYS A 101 -3.69 23.08 5.75
C LYS A 101 -3.35 23.97 4.56
N ALA A 102 -3.54 23.50 3.33
CA ALA A 102 -3.40 24.32 2.13
C ALA A 102 -4.11 23.66 0.91
N TYR A 103 -5.35 24.04 0.57
CA TYR A 103 -5.51 24.94 -0.60
C TYR A 103 -4.32 25.92 -0.69
N TRP A 104 -3.82 26.25 -1.89
CA TRP A 104 -2.56 27.01 -2.11
C TRP A 104 -1.28 26.15 -2.19
N TYR A 105 -1.10 25.42 -3.31
CA TYR A 105 -0.02 25.62 -4.33
C TYR A 105 0.34 24.31 -5.08
N LEU A 106 -0.33 24.08 -6.21
CA LEU A 106 0.32 24.04 -7.52
C LEU A 106 -0.58 24.89 -8.42
N PRO A 107 -0.18 26.10 -8.86
CA PRO A 107 -1.07 26.97 -9.64
C PRO A 107 -1.49 26.37 -10.99
N ASP A 108 -0.82 25.30 -11.45
CA ASP A 108 -0.99 24.78 -12.82
C ASP A 108 -1.19 23.25 -12.92
N THR A 109 -1.39 22.53 -11.81
CA THR A 109 -1.67 21.07 -11.87
C THR A 109 -2.83 20.70 -10.96
N GLU A 110 -3.93 20.27 -11.59
CA GLU A 110 -5.04 19.66 -10.87
C GLU A 110 -4.56 18.36 -10.18
N PRO A 111 -4.89 18.14 -8.90
CA PRO A 111 -4.61 16.87 -8.25
C PRO A 111 -5.35 15.74 -8.99
N PRO A 112 -4.79 14.51 -9.04
CA PRO A 112 -5.47 13.38 -9.68
C PRO A 112 -6.90 13.20 -9.15
N GLU A 113 -7.85 12.95 -10.03
CA GLU A 113 -9.29 12.86 -9.72
C GLU A 113 -9.57 11.86 -8.59
N GLU A 114 -8.74 10.82 -8.46
CA GLU A 114 -8.91 9.77 -7.47
C GLU A 114 -8.55 10.23 -6.06
N VAL A 115 -7.57 11.13 -5.93
CA VAL A 115 -7.20 11.76 -4.65
C VAL A 115 -8.29 12.74 -4.22
N VAL A 116 -8.84 13.47 -5.19
CA VAL A 116 -10.02 14.32 -4.97
C VAL A 116 -11.23 13.49 -4.54
N THR A 117 -11.43 12.32 -5.14
CA THR A 117 -12.52 11.40 -4.81
C THR A 117 -12.35 10.80 -3.40
N LEU A 118 -11.13 10.39 -3.02
CA LEU A 118 -10.77 9.93 -1.67
C LEU A 118 -11.05 11.01 -0.62
N GLY A 119 -10.73 12.27 -0.91
CA GLY A 119 -11.03 13.40 -0.04
C GLY A 119 -12.53 13.76 0.04
N ARG A 120 -13.23 13.78 -1.11
CA ARG A 120 -14.62 14.26 -1.23
C ARG A 120 -15.69 13.22 -0.82
N ARG A 121 -15.47 11.92 -1.01
CA ARG A 121 -16.45 10.87 -0.65
C ARG A 121 -16.51 10.54 0.84
N GLY A 122 -15.66 11.12 1.70
CA GLY A 122 -15.79 10.86 3.15
C GLY A 122 -14.70 11.33 4.09
N GLY A 123 -13.96 12.41 3.82
CA GLY A 123 -13.16 13.07 4.86
C GLY A 123 -11.92 12.30 5.32
N LEU A 124 -11.17 11.69 4.38
CA LEU A 124 -9.82 11.23 4.68
C LEU A 124 -8.93 12.45 4.98
N ILE A 125 -8.74 12.73 6.27
CA ILE A 125 -7.79 13.72 6.77
C ILE A 125 -6.69 12.93 7.46
N ILE A 126 -5.51 12.86 6.82
CA ILE A 126 -4.30 12.39 7.48
C ILE A 126 -3.61 13.64 8.02
N ARG A 127 -3.25 13.66 9.30
CA ARG A 127 -2.60 14.79 9.95
C ARG A 127 -1.11 14.50 10.16
N PRO A 128 -0.27 15.54 10.35
CA PRO A 128 1.06 15.35 10.90
C PRO A 128 1.04 14.48 12.16
N GLY A 129 1.76 13.35 12.12
CA GLY A 129 1.83 12.38 13.22
C GLY A 129 0.84 11.21 13.13
N ASP A 130 -0.11 11.23 12.20
CA ASP A 130 -1.00 10.08 11.98
C ASP A 130 -0.25 8.94 11.27
N PHE A 131 -0.53 7.72 11.69
CA PHE A 131 -0.10 6.53 10.96
C PHE A 131 -0.98 6.36 9.72
N ILE A 132 -0.37 6.35 8.53
CA ILE A 132 -1.13 6.21 7.27
C ILE A 132 -1.91 4.90 7.22
N GLU A 133 -1.34 3.82 7.77
CA GLU A 133 -2.01 2.53 7.89
C GLU A 133 -3.33 2.65 8.67
N GLU A 134 -3.35 3.44 9.75
CA GLU A 134 -4.54 3.62 10.57
C GLU A 134 -5.56 4.61 10.00
N THR A 135 -5.19 5.42 9.02
CA THR A 135 -6.06 6.40 8.38
C THR A 135 -6.53 5.88 7.03
N LEU A 136 -5.62 5.78 6.06
CA LEU A 136 -5.91 5.30 4.71
C LEU A 136 -6.33 3.83 4.71
N GLY A 137 -5.62 2.96 5.45
CA GLY A 137 -5.95 1.53 5.49
C GLY A 137 -7.35 1.27 6.06
N LYS A 138 -7.68 1.91 7.20
CA LYS A 138 -9.03 1.80 7.79
C LYS A 138 -10.11 2.39 6.88
N LYS A 139 -9.82 3.48 6.16
CA LYS A 139 -10.75 4.10 5.20
C LYS A 139 -11.02 3.17 4.02
N GLU A 140 -9.97 2.59 3.43
CA GLU A 140 -10.07 1.61 2.35
C GLU A 140 -10.93 0.42 2.72
N LEU A 141 -10.68 -0.15 3.90
CA LEU A 141 -11.46 -1.27 4.41
C LEU A 141 -12.92 -0.88 4.66
N PHE A 142 -13.16 0.28 5.26
CA PHE A 142 -14.51 0.78 5.51
C PHE A 142 -15.29 0.93 4.21
N ASP A 143 -14.68 1.56 3.20
CA ASP A 143 -15.31 1.79 1.90
C ASP A 143 -15.65 0.47 1.20
N ILE A 144 -14.69 -0.45 1.12
CA ILE A 144 -14.89 -1.76 0.50
C ILE A 144 -15.98 -2.56 1.22
N ARG A 145 -16.05 -2.49 2.55
CA ARG A 145 -17.11 -3.16 3.32
C ARG A 145 -18.48 -2.54 3.13
N THR A 146 -18.54 -1.23 2.92
CA THR A 146 -19.80 -0.47 2.86
C THR A 146 -20.39 -0.45 1.45
N PHE A 147 -19.55 -0.23 0.44
CA PHE A 147 -19.96 0.00 -0.95
C PHE A 147 -19.57 -1.15 -1.88
N GLY A 148 -18.76 -2.10 -1.39
CA GLY A 148 -18.40 -3.30 -2.12
C GLY A 148 -17.04 -3.22 -2.80
N PHE A 149 -16.40 -4.39 -2.90
CA PHE A 149 -15.04 -4.53 -3.39
C PHE A 149 -14.84 -4.00 -4.82
N HIS A 150 -15.69 -4.43 -5.76
CA HIS A 150 -15.51 -4.09 -7.18
C HIS A 150 -15.72 -2.60 -7.48
N GLU A 151 -16.54 -1.92 -6.69
CA GLU A 151 -16.76 -0.47 -6.85
C GLU A 151 -15.62 0.33 -6.23
N MET A 152 -15.14 -0.06 -5.04
CA MET A 152 -14.21 0.76 -4.28
C MET A 152 -12.74 0.48 -4.56
N HIS A 153 -12.35 -0.78 -4.78
CA HIS A 153 -10.94 -1.14 -4.99
C HIS A 153 -10.25 -0.34 -6.12
N PRO A 154 -10.88 -0.09 -7.29
CA PRO A 154 -10.27 0.71 -8.35
C PRO A 154 -9.93 2.15 -7.94
N THR A 155 -10.59 2.72 -6.93
CA THR A 155 -10.28 4.06 -6.42
C THR A 155 -8.98 4.11 -5.61
N TYR A 156 -8.58 2.97 -5.05
CA TYR A 156 -7.33 2.82 -4.27
C TYR A 156 -6.19 2.30 -5.15
N GLY A 157 -6.43 1.29 -5.99
CA GLY A 157 -5.39 0.69 -6.84
C GLY A 157 -4.25 0.06 -6.03
N THR A 158 -4.60 -0.56 -4.90
CA THR A 158 -3.69 -1.17 -3.93
C THR A 158 -3.57 -2.68 -4.17
N TYR A 159 -2.35 -3.16 -4.28
CA TYR A 159 -2.07 -4.57 -4.53
C TYR A 159 -0.95 -5.09 -3.65
N LEU A 160 -0.87 -6.41 -3.54
CA LEU A 160 0.22 -7.16 -2.94
C LEU A 160 0.92 -7.93 -4.05
N TYR A 161 2.24 -7.81 -4.14
CA TYR A 161 3.02 -8.61 -5.07
C TYR A 161 3.12 -10.06 -4.60
N VAL A 162 2.68 -11.00 -5.43
CA VAL A 162 2.69 -12.44 -5.14
C VAL A 162 3.79 -13.12 -5.96
N ASP A 163 5.03 -13.00 -5.51
CA ASP A 163 6.20 -13.62 -6.18
C ASP A 163 6.54 -15.01 -5.67
N ALA A 164 6.28 -15.27 -4.39
CA ALA A 164 6.42 -16.56 -3.73
C ALA A 164 5.47 -16.65 -2.54
N MET A 165 5.14 -17.86 -2.07
CA MET A 165 4.26 -18.05 -0.90
C MET A 165 4.94 -17.78 0.46
N GLU A 166 6.05 -17.05 0.47
CA GLU A 166 6.84 -16.76 1.67
C GLU A 166 7.14 -15.26 1.85
N PRO A 167 7.22 -14.76 3.10
CA PRO A 167 7.51 -13.35 3.37
C PRO A 167 8.83 -12.90 2.73
N ALA A 168 8.82 -11.74 2.08
CA ALA A 168 10.00 -11.09 1.51
C ALA A 168 10.89 -10.46 2.59
N PHE A 169 10.27 -9.95 3.66
CA PHE A 169 10.95 -9.28 4.76
C PHE A 169 10.29 -9.61 6.09
N ARG A 170 10.99 -9.30 7.18
CA ARG A 170 10.56 -9.49 8.55
C ARG A 170 11.12 -8.38 9.44
N HIS A 171 10.38 -8.05 10.49
CA HIS A 171 10.80 -7.07 11.48
C HIS A 171 11.96 -7.62 12.34
N PHE A 172 12.95 -6.77 12.68
CA PHE A 172 14.11 -7.17 13.50
C PHE A 172 13.71 -7.71 14.88
N ASP A 173 12.72 -7.11 15.53
CA ASP A 173 12.21 -7.58 16.83
C ASP A 173 11.26 -8.78 16.75
N GLY A 174 10.99 -9.31 15.55
CA GLY A 174 10.17 -10.51 15.40
C GLY A 174 10.78 -11.68 16.17
N GLN A 175 9.96 -12.47 16.86
CA GLN A 175 10.40 -13.61 17.70
C GLN A 175 11.37 -14.59 16.99
N LYS A 176 11.41 -14.59 15.66
CA LYS A 176 12.29 -15.42 14.82
C LYS A 176 13.69 -14.83 14.55
N PHE A 177 13.97 -13.57 14.87
CA PHE A 177 15.30 -12.95 14.77
C PHE A 177 16.05 -12.89 16.10
N ARG A 178 15.34 -13.09 17.21
CA ARG A 178 15.99 -13.24 18.51
C ARG A 178 16.73 -14.56 18.55
N THR A 179 18.05 -14.51 18.73
CA THR A 179 18.83 -15.67 19.18
C THR A 179 18.26 -16.18 20.50
N ASP A 180 18.50 -17.44 20.88
CA ASP A 180 17.99 -17.95 22.16
C ASP A 180 18.49 -17.12 23.36
N GLN A 181 19.64 -16.44 23.23
CA GLN A 181 20.15 -15.46 24.21
C GLN A 181 19.33 -14.17 24.29
N GLN A 182 18.66 -13.76 23.21
CA GLN A 182 17.78 -12.57 23.18
C GLN A 182 16.33 -12.90 23.58
N ARG A 183 16.03 -14.18 23.83
CA ARG A 183 14.71 -14.68 24.27
C ARG A 183 14.61 -14.88 25.79
N ALA A 184 15.73 -14.91 26.50
CA ALA A 184 15.81 -14.95 27.96
C ALA A 184 15.71 -13.54 28.56
#